data_AF-M0IH08-F1
#
_entry.id   AF-M0IH08-F1
#
_cell.length_a   1.000
_cell.length_b   1.000
_cell.length_c   1.000
_cell.angle_alpha   90.00
_cell.angle_beta   90.00
_cell.angle_gamma   90.00
#
_symmetry.space_group_name_H-M   'P 1'
#
loop_
_entity.id
_entity.type
_entity.pdbx_description
1 polymer ?
#
loop_
_entity_poly.entity_id
_entity_poly.type
_entity_poly.pdbx_seq_one_letter_code
_entity_poly.pdbx_strand_id
1 'polypeptide(L)'
;MGSTPSLPSPQSLPHGDAPHVAAAYTMAAAAFVAAFVFVLGVSALAVFESVQAASQPWGSSFFLLFPLLGLVATVIVTPVAFAIGIFVWRWVVPTGASARRGGLGGVVTVLGTYLGAALVVSVLGALAVFAENVQSAMFFDQWTLARLIGGLEAGAIAGPVALVYGLILTWWITLPVGFVAGWRHQRRS
;
A
#
# COMPACT_ATOMS: atom_id res chain seq x y z
N MET A 1 -2.82 23.33 -52.89
CA MET A 1 -2.53 23.58 -51.47
C MET A 1 -3.02 22.38 -50.69
N GLY A 2 -2.11 21.47 -50.32
CA GLY A 2 -2.45 20.27 -49.56
C GLY A 2 -2.43 20.60 -48.07
N SER A 3 -3.55 20.42 -47.39
CA SER A 3 -3.62 20.50 -45.92
C SER A 3 -2.87 19.33 -45.32
N THR A 4 -1.86 19.62 -44.51
CA THR A 4 -1.18 18.62 -43.68
C THR A 4 -2.20 18.00 -42.72
N PRO A 5 -2.36 16.66 -42.69
CA PRO A 5 -3.23 16.02 -41.71
C PRO A 5 -2.72 16.31 -40.30
N SER A 6 -3.54 16.98 -39.50
CA SER A 6 -3.26 17.21 -38.09
C SER A 6 -3.17 15.85 -37.40
N LEU A 7 -2.05 15.59 -36.73
CA LEU A 7 -1.89 14.40 -35.91
C LEU A 7 -3.07 14.31 -34.92
N PRO A 8 -3.68 13.12 -34.76
CA PRO A 8 -4.72 12.92 -33.77
C PRO A 8 -4.19 13.33 -32.40
N SER A 9 -4.93 14.16 -31.65
CA SER A 9 -4.55 14.47 -30.28
C SER A 9 -4.49 13.16 -29.47
N PRO A 10 -3.65 13.04 -28.44
CA PRO A 10 -3.56 11.82 -27.63
C PRO A 10 -4.92 11.33 -27.09
N GLN A 11 -5.89 12.25 -26.97
CA GLN A 11 -7.27 12.02 -26.56
C GLN A 11 -8.17 11.34 -27.62
N SER A 12 -7.73 11.27 -28.87
CA SER A 12 -8.50 10.71 -30.00
C SER A 12 -8.16 9.25 -30.31
N LEU A 13 -7.20 8.67 -29.59
CA LEU A 13 -6.97 7.24 -29.65
C LEU A 13 -8.13 6.53 -28.93
N PRO A 14 -8.81 5.56 -29.57
CA PRO A 14 -9.67 4.65 -28.83
C PRO A 14 -8.76 3.96 -27.82
N HIS A 15 -8.99 4.15 -26.52
CA HIS A 15 -8.15 3.76 -25.37
C HIS A 15 -7.05 4.76 -24.92
N GLY A 16 -7.04 6.01 -25.38
CA GLY A 16 -6.17 7.06 -24.83
C GLY A 16 -6.45 7.28 -23.34
N ASP A 17 -5.59 6.69 -22.50
CA ASP A 17 -5.56 6.71 -21.04
C ASP A 17 -6.92 6.85 -20.36
N ALA A 18 -7.61 5.72 -20.21
CA ALA A 18 -8.92 5.71 -19.58
C ALA A 18 -8.83 6.38 -18.17
N PRO A 19 -9.72 7.33 -17.83
CA PRO A 19 -9.59 8.20 -16.64
C PRO A 19 -9.31 7.46 -15.32
N HIS A 20 -9.78 6.22 -15.21
CA HIS A 20 -9.54 5.34 -14.07
C HIS A 20 -8.08 4.92 -13.89
N VAL A 21 -7.31 4.76 -14.97
CA VAL A 21 -5.88 4.43 -14.91
C VAL A 21 -5.07 5.61 -14.39
N ALA A 22 -5.36 6.82 -14.88
CA ALA A 22 -4.71 8.05 -14.39
C ALA A 22 -5.02 8.31 -12.91
N ALA A 23 -6.26 8.06 -12.48
CA ALA A 23 -6.63 8.12 -11.07
C ALA A 23 -5.87 7.09 -10.22
N ALA A 24 -5.77 5.85 -10.70
CA ALA A 24 -5.03 4.78 -10.03
C ALA A 24 -3.54 5.12 -9.86
N TYR A 25 -2.88 5.67 -10.88
CA TYR A 25 -1.50 6.16 -10.77
C TYR A 25 -1.39 7.28 -9.74
N THR A 26 -2.35 8.20 -9.70
CA THR A 26 -2.37 9.28 -8.71
C THR A 26 -2.46 8.74 -7.29
N MET A 27 -3.28 7.70 -7.07
CA MET A 27 -3.42 7.03 -5.77
C MET A 27 -2.18 6.23 -5.40
N ALA A 28 -1.60 5.49 -6.35
CA ALA A 28 -0.38 4.73 -6.14
C ALA A 28 0.80 5.65 -5.79
N ALA A 29 0.94 6.78 -6.50
CA ALA A 29 1.93 7.80 -6.20
C ALA A 29 1.71 8.42 -4.81
N ALA A 30 0.45 8.72 -4.45
CA ALA A 30 0.12 9.24 -3.13
C ALA A 30 0.48 8.24 -2.01
N ALA A 31 0.17 6.96 -2.20
CA ALA A 31 0.53 5.89 -1.27
C ALA A 31 2.06 5.74 -1.15
N PHE A 32 2.78 5.76 -2.28
CA PHE A 32 4.24 5.70 -2.28
C PHE A 32 4.86 6.88 -1.54
N VAL A 33 4.40 8.11 -1.80
CA VAL A 33 4.89 9.31 -1.12
C VAL A 33 4.59 9.24 0.38
N ALA A 34 3.40 8.81 0.78
CA ALA A 34 3.05 8.67 2.19
C ALA A 34 3.96 7.65 2.90
N ALA A 35 4.19 6.50 2.27
CA ALA A 35 5.09 5.47 2.81
C ALA A 35 6.54 5.95 2.86
N PHE A 36 7.01 6.68 1.84
CA PHE A 36 8.35 7.26 1.81
C PHE A 36 8.54 8.30 2.91
N VAL A 37 7.58 9.21 3.10
CA VAL A 37 7.61 10.20 4.19
C VAL A 37 7.60 9.52 5.55
N PHE A 38 6.82 8.45 5.72
CA PHE A 38 6.82 7.66 6.95
C PHE A 38 8.19 7.02 7.22
N VAL A 39 8.79 6.36 6.22
CA VAL A 39 10.13 5.76 6.32
C VAL A 39 11.16 6.82 6.71
N LEU A 40 11.15 7.97 6.05
CA LEU A 40 12.06 9.07 6.37
C LEU A 40 11.84 9.61 7.78
N GLY A 41 10.59 9.82 8.18
CA GLY A 41 10.25 10.34 9.52
C GLY A 41 10.72 9.41 10.64
N VAL A 42 10.44 8.11 10.51
CA VAL A 42 10.88 7.12 11.51
C VAL A 42 12.40 6.95 11.49
N SER A 43 13.04 7.00 10.32
CA SER A 43 14.51 6.97 10.22
C SER A 43 15.17 8.19 10.85
N ALA A 44 14.60 9.37 10.68
CA ALA A 44 15.11 10.60 11.28
C ALA A 44 14.96 10.57 12.81
N LEU A 45 13.82 10.10 13.32
CA LEU A 45 13.59 9.90 14.75
C LEU A 45 14.58 8.89 15.33
N ALA A 46 14.81 7.78 14.62
CA ALA A 46 15.79 6.76 14.99
C ALA A 46 17.21 7.35 15.13
N VAL A 47 17.64 8.16 14.15
CA VAL A 47 18.94 8.84 14.21
C VAL A 47 19.00 9.82 15.37
N PHE A 48 17.94 10.63 15.57
CA PHE A 48 17.89 11.59 16.66
C PHE A 48 18.01 10.92 18.04
N GLU A 49 17.27 9.84 18.27
CA GLU A 49 17.37 9.06 19.50
C GLU A 49 18.75 8.43 19.68
N SER A 50 19.36 7.90 18.61
CA SER A 50 20.72 7.34 18.67
C SER A 50 21.80 8.37 19.05
N VAL A 51 21.60 9.64 18.69
CA VAL A 51 22.51 10.75 19.03
C VAL A 51 22.30 11.22 20.46
N GLN A 52 21.06 11.19 20.99
CA GLN A 52 20.75 11.61 22.35
C GLN A 52 21.01 10.51 23.41
N ALA A 53 20.88 9.25 23.03
CA ALA A 53 21.03 8.11 23.92
C ALA A 53 22.48 7.61 23.97
N ALA A 54 23.38 8.35 24.62
CA ALA A 54 24.74 7.87 24.91
C ALA A 54 24.79 6.66 25.89
N SER A 55 23.64 6.19 26.41
CA SER A 55 23.61 5.20 27.50
C SER A 55 22.39 4.28 27.56
N GLN A 56 21.48 4.27 26.58
CA GLN A 56 20.33 3.34 26.60
C GLN A 56 20.56 2.15 25.65
N PRO A 57 20.58 0.90 26.16
CA PRO A 57 20.76 -0.31 25.36
C PRO A 57 19.48 -0.77 24.67
N TRP A 58 18.46 0.10 24.52
CA TRP A 58 17.19 -0.23 23.91
C TRP A 58 17.37 -0.35 22.39
N GLY A 59 17.86 -1.53 21.98
CA GLY A 59 17.54 -2.22 20.74
C GLY A 59 17.92 -1.51 19.45
N SER A 60 19.18 -1.62 19.05
CA SER A 60 19.63 -1.39 17.66
C SER A 60 18.73 -2.06 16.60
N SER A 61 18.05 -3.16 16.97
CA SER A 61 17.08 -3.87 16.15
C SER A 61 15.83 -3.03 15.79
N PHE A 62 15.33 -2.18 16.69
CA PHE A 62 14.13 -1.36 16.42
C PHE A 62 14.40 -0.27 15.38
N PHE A 63 15.63 0.29 15.36
CA PHE A 63 16.03 1.34 14.42
C PHE A 63 16.07 0.87 12.96
N LEU A 64 16.38 -0.41 12.71
CA LEU A 64 16.37 -0.99 11.36
C LEU A 64 15.03 -1.64 11.00
N LEU A 65 14.26 -2.09 12.00
CA LEU A 65 12.98 -2.77 11.78
C LEU A 65 11.98 -1.86 11.04
N PHE A 66 11.76 -0.63 11.51
CA PHE A 66 10.73 0.24 10.94
C PHE A 66 11.02 0.74 9.52
N PRO A 67 12.25 1.18 9.17
CA PRO A 67 12.57 1.55 7.79
C PRO A 67 12.44 0.35 6.83
N LEU A 68 12.86 -0.84 7.27
CA LEU A 68 12.79 -2.06 6.48
C LEU A 68 11.34 -2.52 6.29
N LEU A 69 10.52 -2.45 7.34
CA LEU A 69 9.07 -2.66 7.26
C LEU A 69 8.40 -1.65 6.33
N GLY A 70 8.81 -0.39 6.34
CA GLY A 70 8.26 0.62 5.44
C GLY A 70 8.65 0.39 3.97
N LEU A 71 9.88 -0.07 3.70
CA LEU A 71 10.32 -0.51 2.37
C LEU A 71 9.51 -1.73 1.89
N VAL A 72 9.37 -2.76 2.73
CA VAL A 72 8.53 -3.93 2.41
C VAL A 72 7.09 -3.51 2.18
N ALA A 73 6.58 -2.59 3.00
CA ALA A 73 5.24 -2.04 2.84
C ALA A 73 5.08 -1.35 1.48
N THR A 74 6.06 -0.58 0.98
CA THR A 74 5.92 0.05 -0.36
C THR A 74 5.72 -0.96 -1.50
N VAL A 75 6.37 -2.13 -1.43
CA VAL A 75 6.26 -3.17 -2.47
C VAL A 75 4.87 -3.78 -2.53
N ILE A 76 4.14 -3.80 -1.41
CA ILE A 76 2.78 -4.36 -1.33
C ILE A 76 1.71 -3.27 -1.44
N VAL A 77 1.86 -2.19 -0.67
CA VAL A 77 0.88 -1.11 -0.53
C VAL A 77 0.70 -0.35 -1.84
N THR A 78 1.78 -0.06 -2.58
CA THR A 78 1.67 0.74 -3.82
C THR A 78 0.92 -0.02 -4.93
N PRO A 79 1.21 -1.29 -5.25
CA PRO A 79 0.41 -2.07 -6.20
C PRO A 79 -1.05 -2.27 -5.76
N VAL A 80 -1.30 -2.50 -4.46
CA VAL A 80 -2.67 -2.62 -3.95
C VAL A 80 -3.41 -1.29 -4.10
N ALA A 81 -2.79 -0.16 -3.76
CA ALA A 81 -3.39 1.16 -3.94
C ALA A 81 -3.75 1.46 -5.39
N PHE A 82 -2.91 1.02 -6.33
CA PHE A 82 -3.20 1.10 -7.76
C PHE A 82 -4.43 0.26 -8.13
N ALA A 83 -4.46 -1.02 -7.74
CA ALA A 83 -5.57 -1.92 -8.06
C ALA A 83 -6.91 -1.44 -7.47
N ILE A 84 -6.90 -1.03 -6.20
CA ILE A 84 -8.07 -0.45 -5.54
C ILE A 84 -8.45 0.88 -6.20
N GLY A 85 -7.49 1.73 -6.57
CA GLY A 85 -7.74 2.97 -7.29
C GLY A 85 -8.45 2.75 -8.62
N ILE A 86 -8.03 1.74 -9.41
CA ILE A 86 -8.74 1.34 -10.63
C ILE A 86 -10.18 0.97 -10.29
N PHE A 87 -10.37 0.11 -9.29
CA PHE A 87 -11.70 -0.34 -8.90
C PHE A 87 -12.60 0.83 -8.49
N VAL A 88 -12.11 1.72 -7.63
CA VAL A 88 -12.86 2.88 -7.14
C VAL A 88 -13.25 3.82 -8.30
N TRP A 89 -12.31 4.18 -9.17
CA TRP A 89 -12.62 5.11 -10.27
C TRP A 89 -13.37 4.47 -11.44
N ARG A 90 -13.38 3.14 -11.53
CA ARG A 90 -14.18 2.44 -12.53
C ARG A 90 -15.64 2.24 -12.07
N TRP A 91 -15.86 1.99 -10.78
CA TRP A 91 -17.17 1.53 -10.29
C TRP A 91 -17.83 2.45 -9.27
N VAL A 92 -17.06 3.23 -8.52
CA VAL A 92 -17.57 4.03 -7.38
C VAL A 92 -17.65 5.51 -7.72
N VAL A 93 -16.69 6.05 -8.48
CA VAL A 93 -16.63 7.47 -8.86
C VAL A 93 -17.00 7.63 -10.34
N PRO A 94 -18.21 8.10 -10.68
CA PRO A 94 -18.63 8.29 -12.06
C PRO A 94 -17.76 9.34 -12.79
N THR A 95 -17.61 9.18 -14.11
CA THR A 95 -17.08 10.22 -14.99
C THR A 95 -17.96 11.48 -14.90
N GLY A 96 -17.37 12.62 -14.55
CA GLY A 96 -18.10 13.87 -14.30
C GLY A 96 -18.60 14.07 -12.85
N ALA A 97 -18.18 13.22 -11.90
CA ALA A 97 -18.46 13.43 -10.50
C ALA A 97 -17.88 14.75 -9.97
N SER A 98 -18.50 15.32 -8.93
CA SER A 98 -17.98 16.53 -8.30
C SER A 98 -16.64 16.29 -7.61
N ALA A 99 -15.82 17.33 -7.46
CA ALA A 99 -14.51 17.21 -6.81
C ALA A 99 -14.59 16.64 -5.38
N ARG A 100 -15.69 16.89 -4.65
CA ARG A 100 -15.94 16.27 -3.34
C ARG A 100 -16.07 14.74 -3.42
N ARG A 101 -16.76 14.22 -4.43
CA ARG A 101 -16.86 12.77 -4.67
C ARG A 101 -15.52 12.17 -5.07
N GLY A 102 -14.70 12.88 -5.85
CA GLY A 102 -13.32 12.50 -6.12
C GLY A 102 -12.48 12.37 -4.84
N GLY A 103 -12.61 13.33 -3.92
CA GLY A 103 -11.94 13.27 -2.62
C GLY A 103 -12.40 12.07 -1.77
N LEU A 104 -13.72 11.80 -1.72
CA LEU A 104 -14.24 10.60 -1.05
C LEU A 104 -13.74 9.31 -1.71
N GLY A 105 -13.63 9.26 -3.03
CA GLY A 105 -13.01 8.13 -3.74
C GLY A 105 -11.57 7.90 -3.31
N GLY A 106 -10.81 8.97 -3.07
CA GLY A 106 -9.45 8.87 -2.52
C GLY A 106 -9.42 8.26 -1.12
N VAL A 107 -10.33 8.66 -0.24
CA VAL A 107 -10.49 8.07 1.11
C VAL A 107 -10.84 6.59 1.05
N VAL A 108 -11.82 6.22 0.21
CA VAL A 108 -12.21 4.82 0.00
C VAL A 108 -11.03 4.01 -0.53
N THR A 109 -10.24 4.59 -1.43
CA THR A 109 -9.05 3.92 -1.97
C THR A 109 -8.02 3.65 -0.90
N VAL A 110 -7.76 4.62 -0.01
CA VAL A 110 -6.85 4.44 1.12
C VAL A 110 -7.34 3.33 2.06
N LEU A 111 -8.61 3.35 2.46
CA LEU A 111 -9.18 2.31 3.33
C LEU A 111 -9.14 0.93 2.67
N GLY A 112 -9.51 0.84 1.39
CA GLY A 112 -9.40 -0.38 0.60
C GLY A 112 -7.94 -0.84 0.44
N THR A 113 -6.98 0.07 0.41
CA THR A 113 -5.55 -0.25 0.37
C THR A 113 -5.10 -0.91 1.66
N TYR A 114 -5.50 -0.39 2.83
CA TYR A 114 -5.19 -1.06 4.11
C TYR A 114 -5.75 -2.48 4.15
N LEU A 115 -7.03 -2.64 3.76
CA LEU A 115 -7.68 -3.95 3.74
C LEU A 115 -7.01 -4.91 2.74
N GLY A 116 -6.74 -4.44 1.52
CA GLY A 116 -6.09 -5.23 0.48
C GLY A 116 -4.66 -5.62 0.84
N ALA A 117 -3.88 -4.69 1.39
CA ALA A 117 -2.51 -4.95 1.82
C ALA A 117 -2.48 -5.93 2.99
N ALA A 118 -3.40 -5.79 3.95
CA ALA A 118 -3.56 -6.74 5.05
C ALA A 118 -3.85 -8.15 4.54
N LEU A 119 -4.78 -8.29 3.59
CA LEU A 119 -5.08 -9.57 2.97
C LEU A 119 -3.85 -10.18 2.28
N VAL A 120 -3.12 -9.38 1.50
CA VAL A 120 -1.88 -9.83 0.84
C VAL A 120 -0.85 -10.28 1.87
N VAL A 121 -0.64 -9.52 2.94
CA VAL A 121 0.29 -9.87 4.02
C VAL A 121 -0.15 -11.15 4.74
N SER A 122 -1.43 -11.34 5.02
CA SER A 122 -1.95 -12.59 5.59
C SER A 122 -1.67 -13.79 4.70
N VAL A 123 -1.92 -13.67 3.39
CA VAL A 123 -1.68 -14.74 2.42
C VAL A 123 -0.19 -15.06 2.34
N LEU A 124 0.67 -14.04 2.22
CA LEU A 124 2.11 -14.23 2.16
C LEU A 124 2.67 -14.82 3.47
N GLY A 125 2.17 -14.37 4.62
CA GLY A 125 2.55 -14.90 5.93
C GLY A 125 2.15 -16.37 6.09
N ALA A 126 0.92 -16.72 5.73
CA ALA A 126 0.44 -18.11 5.75
C ALA A 126 1.26 -19.01 4.79
N LEU A 127 1.58 -18.51 3.59
CA LEU A 127 2.40 -19.23 2.61
C LEU A 127 3.85 -19.41 3.09
N ALA A 128 4.44 -18.40 3.72
CA ALA A 128 5.79 -18.49 4.27
C ALA A 128 5.86 -19.55 5.38
N VAL A 129 4.92 -19.51 6.33
CA VAL A 129 4.85 -20.50 7.41
C VAL A 129 4.55 -21.90 6.86
N PHE A 130 3.69 -22.02 5.85
CA PHE A 130 3.44 -23.30 5.18
C PHE A 130 4.73 -23.84 4.53
N ALA A 131 5.46 -23.00 3.78
CA ALA A 131 6.69 -23.39 3.10
C ALA A 131 7.79 -23.81 4.10
N GLU A 132 7.96 -23.08 5.21
CA GLU A 132 8.91 -23.43 6.27
C GLU A 132 8.56 -24.77 6.92
N ASN A 133 7.28 -25.03 7.18
CA ASN A 133 6.83 -26.30 7.75
C ASN A 133 7.02 -27.47 6.77
N VAL A 134 6.73 -27.27 5.49
CA VAL A 134 6.93 -28.28 4.44
C VAL A 134 8.42 -28.58 4.26
N GLN A 135 9.26 -27.56 4.23
CA GLN A 135 10.71 -27.72 4.19
C GLN A 135 11.20 -28.49 5.41
N SER A 136 10.78 -28.09 6.61
CA SER A 136 11.16 -28.78 7.85
C SER A 136 10.73 -30.25 7.85
N ALA A 137 9.53 -30.57 7.35
CA ALA A 137 9.04 -31.94 7.25
C ALA A 137 9.81 -32.80 6.23
N MET A 138 10.30 -32.20 5.14
CA MET A 138 11.13 -32.92 4.17
C MET A 138 12.51 -33.31 4.72
N PHE A 139 13.02 -32.58 5.72
CA PHE A 139 14.37 -32.78 6.25
C PHE A 139 14.41 -33.36 7.68
N PHE A 140 13.31 -33.28 8.43
CA PHE A 140 13.23 -33.72 9.81
C PHE A 140 11.86 -34.40 10.03
N ASP A 141 11.85 -35.71 10.30
CA ASP A 141 10.70 -36.64 10.43
C ASP A 141 9.63 -36.30 11.51
N GLN A 142 9.54 -35.05 11.99
CA GLN A 142 8.78 -34.65 13.18
C GLN A 142 7.53 -33.79 12.90
N TRP A 143 6.85 -34.01 11.77
CA TRP A 143 5.66 -33.23 11.43
C TRP A 143 4.37 -33.79 12.07
N THR A 144 3.48 -32.89 12.49
CA THR A 144 2.10 -33.22 12.87
C THR A 144 1.15 -32.24 12.20
N LEU A 145 -0.03 -32.72 11.79
CA LEU A 145 -1.07 -31.88 11.18
C LEU A 145 -1.44 -30.66 12.08
N ALA A 146 -1.40 -30.84 13.40
CA ALA A 146 -1.64 -29.78 14.37
C ALA A 146 -0.61 -28.64 14.31
N ARG A 147 0.68 -28.95 14.08
CA ARG A 147 1.72 -27.91 13.90
C ARG A 147 1.53 -27.13 12.60
N LEU A 148 1.13 -27.82 11.53
CA LEU A 148 0.88 -27.18 10.23
C LEU A 148 -0.31 -26.21 10.32
N ILE A 149 -1.41 -26.64 10.94
CA ILE A 149 -2.61 -25.81 11.11
C ILE A 149 -2.32 -24.61 12.02
N GLY A 150 -1.68 -24.82 13.18
CA GLY A 150 -1.36 -23.73 14.10
C GLY A 150 -0.39 -22.70 13.52
N GLY A 151 0.57 -23.14 12.69
CA GLY A 151 1.44 -22.22 11.96
C GLY A 151 0.70 -21.38 10.91
N LEU A 152 -0.26 -22.00 10.19
CA LEU A 152 -1.06 -21.31 9.19
C LEU A 152 -1.90 -20.18 9.80
N GLU A 153 -2.48 -20.43 10.97
CA GLU A 153 -3.22 -19.42 11.75
C GLU A 153 -2.32 -18.26 12.17
N ALA A 154 -1.12 -18.55 12.68
CA ALA A 154 -0.15 -17.53 13.06
C ALA A 154 0.26 -16.65 11.85
N GLY A 155 0.51 -17.26 10.69
CA GLY A 155 0.79 -16.55 9.44
C GLY A 155 -0.38 -15.69 8.96
N ALA A 156 -1.61 -16.19 9.09
CA ALA A 156 -2.82 -15.48 8.68
C ALA A 156 -3.11 -14.23 9.55
N ILE A 157 -2.71 -14.23 10.83
CA ILE A 157 -2.90 -13.10 11.75
C ILE A 157 -1.98 -11.91 11.42
N ALA A 158 -0.88 -12.13 10.70
CA ALA A 158 0.08 -11.08 10.34
C ALA A 158 -0.57 -9.90 9.60
N GLY A 159 -1.52 -10.17 8.70
CA GLY A 159 -2.25 -9.13 7.97
C GLY A 159 -3.13 -8.24 8.85
N PRO A 160 -4.07 -8.78 9.64
CA PRO A 160 -4.85 -8.00 10.61
C PRO A 160 -3.98 -7.17 11.55
N VAL A 161 -2.86 -7.73 12.04
CA VAL A 161 -1.91 -6.98 12.87
C VAL A 161 -1.30 -5.83 12.08
N ALA A 162 -0.79 -6.08 10.87
CA ALA A 162 -0.25 -5.03 10.00
C ALA A 162 -1.29 -3.95 9.65
N LEU A 163 -2.57 -4.32 9.50
CA LEU A 163 -3.67 -3.39 9.28
C LEU A 163 -3.84 -2.45 10.48
N VAL A 164 -3.95 -3.00 11.69
CA VAL A 164 -4.20 -2.22 12.90
C VAL A 164 -3.02 -1.27 13.16
N TYR A 165 -1.79 -1.79 13.15
CA TYR A 165 -0.60 -0.97 13.34
C TYR A 165 -0.43 0.07 12.24
N GLY A 166 -0.53 -0.34 10.97
CA GLY A 166 -0.38 0.56 9.83
C GLY A 166 -1.42 1.68 9.86
N LEU A 167 -2.68 1.34 10.12
CA LEU A 167 -3.76 2.32 10.24
C LEU A 167 -3.48 3.27 11.39
N ILE A 168 -3.28 2.79 12.63
CA ILE A 168 -3.04 3.65 13.81
C ILE A 168 -1.85 4.59 13.59
N LEU A 169 -0.78 4.11 12.98
CA LEU A 169 0.44 4.88 12.80
C LEU A 169 0.34 5.92 11.67
N THR A 170 -0.48 5.68 10.63
CA THR A 170 -0.41 6.49 9.40
C THR A 170 -1.76 7.07 8.92
N TRP A 171 -2.90 6.72 9.53
CA TRP A 171 -4.23 7.18 9.12
C TRP A 171 -4.35 8.71 9.00
N TRP A 172 -3.71 9.42 9.94
CA TRP A 172 -3.71 10.88 10.03
C TRP A 172 -2.99 11.56 8.86
N ILE A 173 -2.08 10.87 8.17
CA ILE A 173 -1.46 11.32 6.92
C ILE A 173 -2.23 10.77 5.72
N THR A 174 -2.46 9.45 5.69
CA THR A 174 -2.91 8.77 4.48
C THR A 174 -4.33 9.18 4.08
N LEU A 175 -5.23 9.42 5.04
CA LEU A 175 -6.60 9.81 4.72
C LEU A 175 -6.67 11.23 4.13
N PRO A 176 -6.05 12.27 4.72
CA PRO A 176 -5.99 13.59 4.08
C PRO A 176 -5.28 13.58 2.72
N VAL A 177 -4.16 12.85 2.60
CA VAL A 177 -3.41 12.75 1.34
C VAL A 177 -4.26 12.10 0.26
N GLY A 178 -4.93 10.99 0.56
CA GLY A 178 -5.85 10.32 -0.36
C GLY A 178 -7.01 11.23 -0.78
N PHE A 179 -7.63 11.94 0.18
CA PHE A 179 -8.69 12.89 -0.11
C PHE A 179 -8.23 14.00 -1.05
N VAL A 180 -7.10 14.64 -0.75
CA VAL A 180 -6.55 15.74 -1.57
C VAL A 180 -6.16 15.23 -2.96
N ALA A 181 -5.56 14.05 -3.06
CA ALA A 181 -5.20 13.44 -4.34
C ALA A 181 -6.45 13.20 -5.21
N GLY A 182 -7.50 12.61 -4.64
CA GLY A 182 -8.74 12.32 -5.35
C GLY A 182 -9.50 13.59 -5.74
N TRP A 183 -9.55 14.58 -4.85
CA TRP A 183 -10.16 15.88 -5.12
C TRP A 183 -9.44 16.62 -6.25
N ARG A 184 -8.10 16.63 -6.24
CA ARG A 184 -7.30 17.28 -7.30
C ARG A 184 -7.43 16.57 -8.63
N HIS A 185 -7.45 15.24 -8.65
CA HIS A 185 -7.67 14.47 -9.87
C HIS A 185 -9.02 14.86 -10.51
N GLN A 186 -10.10 14.80 -9.73
CA GLN A 186 -11.44 15.09 -10.22
C GLN A 186 -11.66 16.56 -10.60
N ARG A 187 -10.84 17.49 -10.12
CA ARG A 187 -10.90 18.91 -10.52
C ARG A 187 -10.21 19.17 -11.87
N ARG A 188 -9.32 18.27 -12.30
CA ARG A 188 -8.54 18.40 -13.54
C ARG A 188 -9.12 17.58 -14.69
N SER A 189 -9.92 16.57 -14.38
CA SER A 189 -10.73 15.76 -15.31
C SER A 189 -12.04 16.47 -15.64
#